data_AF-A0AAV8HIS9-F1
#
_entry.id   AF-A0AAV8HIS9-F1
#
_cell.length_a   1.000
_cell.length_b   1.000
_cell.length_c   1.000
_cell.angle_alpha   90.00
_cell.angle_beta   90.00
_cell.angle_gamma   90.00
#
_symmetry.space_group_name_H-M   'P 1'
#
loop_
_entity.id
_entity.type
_entity.pdbx_description
1 polymer ?
#
loop_
_entity_poly.entity_id
_entity_poly.type
_entity_poly.pdbx_seq_one_letter_code
_entity_poly.pdbx_strand_id
1 'polypeptide(L)'
;MLMLRFPSVLPTISGGSNLAIVPFRKINSVVVCGARGPRPRYPRVWKSRKRIGTISKSNKLVDCIKGLSNVKEEVYGALDSFVAWELEFPLIVVKKALKTLEAEKEWKRIIQVIKWMLSKGQGKTMGSYNTLLTALIKDGRLEDAEELWSHLFRKYLDSLPRVFYMKMISVYYERDMHDKMFEIFADMEELGIRPDGSIIKMMGDVFQKLNMLDKYEKLKKKYPPPQWEYRYIKGKRIKIKVNNSENILQEASVKACDGVENLSH
;
A
#
# COMPACT_ATOMS: atom_id res chain seq x y z
N MET A 1 31.77 -3.51 -54.51
CA MET A 1 32.76 -2.47 -54.91
C MET A 1 32.52 -1.26 -54.01
N LEU A 2 33.24 -1.22 -52.89
CA LEU A 2 34.19 -0.16 -52.50
C LEU A 2 33.47 1.10 -51.96
N MET A 3 33.23 1.24 -50.64
CA MET A 3 34.13 1.60 -49.53
C MET A 3 34.95 2.89 -49.73
N LEU A 4 35.19 3.58 -48.61
CA LEU A 4 36.23 4.60 -48.32
C LEU A 4 35.81 6.07 -48.55
N ARG A 5 36.16 7.06 -47.73
CA ARG A 5 37.00 7.17 -46.52
C ARG A 5 36.80 8.58 -45.95
N PHE A 6 36.74 8.73 -44.64
CA PHE A 6 37.17 9.97 -43.98
C PHE A 6 38.71 9.99 -43.90
N PRO A 7 39.34 11.18 -43.96
CA PRO A 7 40.57 11.40 -43.22
C PRO A 7 40.39 12.51 -42.17
N SER A 8 40.72 12.13 -40.94
CA SER A 8 41.09 12.98 -39.83
C SER A 8 42.41 13.69 -40.10
N VAL A 9 42.48 15.00 -39.89
CA VAL A 9 43.75 15.69 -39.60
C VAL A 9 43.50 16.73 -38.52
N LEU A 10 44.02 16.45 -37.32
CA LEU A 10 44.31 17.46 -36.30
C LEU A 10 45.69 18.06 -36.61
N PRO A 11 45.89 19.37 -36.45
CA PRO A 11 47.21 19.90 -36.16
C PRO A 11 47.23 20.54 -34.76
N THR A 12 48.00 19.91 -33.88
CA THR A 12 48.84 20.63 -32.89
C THR A 12 49.87 21.48 -33.64
N ILE A 13 50.09 22.73 -33.22
CA ILE A 13 51.40 23.38 -33.13
C ILE A 13 51.30 24.64 -32.25
N SER A 14 52.29 24.71 -31.37
CA SER A 14 52.71 25.76 -30.46
C SER A 14 53.16 27.06 -31.14
N GLY A 15 52.90 28.19 -30.47
CA GLY A 15 53.87 29.26 -30.21
C GLY A 15 54.37 30.13 -31.37
N GLY A 16 54.07 31.44 -31.32
CA GLY A 16 54.86 32.46 -32.03
C GLY A 16 54.07 33.68 -32.52
N SER A 17 53.97 34.69 -31.64
CA SER A 17 53.83 36.13 -31.89
C SER A 17 53.81 36.68 -33.33
N ASN A 18 52.75 37.39 -33.74
CA ASN A 18 52.69 38.87 -33.77
C ASN A 18 51.42 39.40 -34.47
N LEU A 19 50.98 40.57 -34.02
CA LEU A 19 49.74 41.25 -34.35
C LEU A 19 49.58 41.60 -35.84
N ALA A 20 48.39 41.32 -36.40
CA ALA A 20 47.69 42.21 -37.34
C ALA A 20 46.19 41.91 -37.33
N ILE A 21 45.39 42.86 -36.82
CA ILE A 21 43.93 42.81 -36.85
C ILE A 21 43.48 43.18 -38.27
N VAL A 22 42.97 42.20 -39.02
CA VAL A 22 42.32 42.44 -40.33
C VAL A 22 40.81 42.46 -40.11
N PRO A 23 40.09 43.52 -40.54
CA PRO A 23 38.65 43.63 -40.29
C PRO A 23 37.87 42.65 -41.16
N PHE A 24 37.04 41.82 -40.51
CA PHE A 24 36.14 40.90 -41.20
C PHE A 24 35.03 41.70 -41.91
N ARG A 25 35.04 41.69 -43.25
CA ARG A 25 33.97 42.26 -44.08
C ARG A 25 32.65 41.55 -43.77
N LYS A 26 31.65 42.31 -43.29
CA LYS A 26 30.26 41.86 -43.22
C LYS A 26 29.75 41.58 -44.63
N ILE A 27 29.44 40.32 -44.94
CA ILE A 27 28.59 39.96 -46.07
C ILE A 27 27.15 40.26 -45.63
N ASN A 28 26.57 41.31 -46.21
CA ASN A 28 25.15 41.63 -46.07
C ASN A 28 24.33 40.52 -46.73
N SER A 29 23.64 39.70 -45.95
CA SER A 29 22.45 38.99 -46.43
C SER A 29 21.23 39.80 -46.01
N VAL A 30 20.54 40.33 -47.01
CA VAL A 30 19.31 41.10 -46.88
C VAL A 30 18.22 40.19 -46.36
N VAL A 31 17.74 40.43 -45.14
CA VAL A 31 16.50 39.83 -44.63
C VAL A 31 15.35 40.72 -45.06
N VAL A 32 14.60 40.27 -46.07
CA VAL A 32 13.32 40.91 -46.44
C VAL A 32 12.30 40.55 -45.35
N CYS A 33 12.09 41.48 -44.43
CA CYS A 33 10.98 41.38 -43.47
C CYS A 33 9.65 41.58 -44.21
N GLY A 34 9.00 40.48 -44.58
CA GLY A 34 7.59 40.48 -44.91
C GLY A 34 6.75 40.94 -43.71
N ALA A 35 5.81 41.86 -43.97
CA ALA A 35 4.79 42.38 -43.05
C ALA A 35 5.28 43.13 -41.80
N ARG A 36 5.60 44.42 -41.98
CA ARG A 36 5.73 45.42 -40.92
C ARG A 36 4.36 45.81 -40.35
N GLY A 37 3.79 44.98 -39.50
CA GLY A 37 2.88 45.46 -38.45
C GLY A 37 3.70 45.98 -37.25
N PRO A 38 3.22 46.98 -36.48
CA PRO A 38 3.87 47.38 -35.24
C PRO A 38 4.02 46.17 -34.32
N ARG A 39 5.24 45.90 -33.83
CA ARG A 39 5.45 44.88 -32.79
C ARG A 39 4.51 45.21 -31.62
N PRO A 40 3.61 44.29 -31.20
CA PRO A 40 2.67 44.59 -30.12
C PRO A 40 3.41 45.09 -28.87
N ARG A 41 2.97 46.22 -28.31
CA ARG A 41 3.60 46.87 -27.14
C ARG A 41 3.31 46.15 -25.81
N TYR A 42 2.48 45.12 -25.80
CA TYR A 42 2.27 44.30 -24.62
C TYR A 42 3.34 43.20 -24.54
N PRO A 43 3.86 42.88 -23.34
CA PRO A 43 4.73 41.73 -23.14
C PRO A 43 4.05 40.48 -23.71
N ARG A 44 4.81 39.60 -24.36
CA ARG A 44 4.32 38.29 -24.77
C ARG A 44 4.03 37.50 -23.48
N VAL A 45 2.79 37.61 -22.97
CA VAL A 45 2.38 36.91 -21.77
C VAL A 45 2.21 35.45 -22.16
N TRP A 46 3.21 34.63 -21.81
CA TRP A 46 3.00 33.19 -21.80
C TRP A 46 1.87 32.93 -20.81
N LYS A 47 0.68 32.62 -21.31
CA LYS A 47 -0.43 32.19 -20.45
C LYS A 47 -0.06 30.81 -19.93
N SER A 48 0.60 30.77 -18.77
CA SER A 48 0.73 29.52 -18.03
C SER A 48 -0.69 29.12 -17.60
N ARG A 49 -1.21 28.02 -18.13
CA ARG A 49 -2.40 27.42 -17.54
C ARG A 49 -2.00 26.98 -16.13
N LYS A 50 -2.74 27.41 -15.10
CA LYS A 50 -2.51 26.93 -13.73
C LYS A 50 -2.52 25.41 -13.74
N ARG A 51 -1.46 24.78 -13.23
CA ARG A 51 -1.39 23.32 -13.11
C ARG A 51 -2.56 22.86 -12.24
N ILE A 52 -3.42 22.01 -12.79
CA ILE A 52 -4.53 21.43 -12.02
C ILE A 52 -3.90 20.66 -10.85
N GLY A 53 -4.28 21.02 -9.63
CA GLY A 53 -3.75 20.40 -8.43
C GLY A 53 -4.19 18.94 -8.32
N THR A 54 -3.39 18.12 -7.62
CA THR A 54 -3.64 16.69 -7.41
C THR A 54 -5.02 16.41 -6.80
N ILE A 55 -5.51 17.32 -5.95
CA ILE A 55 -6.84 17.25 -5.31
C ILE A 55 -7.95 17.42 -6.34
N SER A 56 -7.85 18.43 -7.19
CA SER A 56 -8.84 18.66 -8.24
C SER A 56 -8.83 17.54 -9.27
N LYS A 57 -7.65 16.95 -9.57
CA LYS A 57 -7.55 15.76 -10.42
C LYS A 57 -8.25 14.55 -9.78
N SER A 58 -8.06 14.32 -8.47
CA SER A 58 -8.69 13.18 -7.80
C SER A 58 -10.19 13.32 -7.72
N ASN A 59 -10.71 14.53 -7.48
CA ASN A 59 -12.15 14.76 -7.45
C ASN A 59 -12.77 14.54 -8.83
N LYS A 60 -12.15 15.08 -9.89
CA LYS A 60 -12.60 14.81 -11.27
C LYS A 60 -12.61 13.32 -11.60
N LEU A 61 -11.58 12.58 -11.17
CA LEU A 61 -11.52 11.14 -11.35
C LEU A 61 -12.69 10.43 -10.65
N VAL A 62 -13.01 10.82 -9.42
CA VAL A 62 -14.16 10.28 -8.66
C VAL A 62 -15.47 10.59 -9.37
N ASP A 63 -15.67 11.83 -9.81
CA ASP A 63 -16.89 12.24 -10.51
C ASP A 63 -17.07 11.46 -11.82
N CYS A 64 -15.97 11.28 -12.59
CA CYS A 64 -15.98 10.45 -13.79
C CYS A 64 -16.37 9.00 -13.47
N ILE A 65 -15.75 8.37 -12.47
CA ILE A 65 -16.01 6.96 -12.13
C ILE A 65 -17.45 6.76 -11.64
N LYS A 66 -17.99 7.71 -10.87
CA LYS A 66 -19.36 7.62 -10.35
C LYS A 66 -20.42 7.66 -11.44
N GLY A 67 -20.20 8.46 -12.49
CA GLY A 67 -21.16 8.63 -13.59
C GLY A 67 -21.22 7.47 -14.58
N LEU A 68 -20.33 6.48 -14.50
CA LEU A 68 -20.26 5.35 -15.44
C LEU A 68 -21.21 4.23 -15.04
N SER A 69 -21.46 3.28 -15.93
CA SER A 69 -22.12 2.03 -15.51
C SER A 69 -21.15 1.15 -14.69
N ASN A 70 -21.68 0.04 -14.16
CA ASN A 70 -20.87 -0.94 -13.43
C ASN A 70 -20.14 -1.95 -14.35
N VAL A 71 -20.24 -1.77 -15.67
CA VAL A 71 -19.56 -2.60 -16.66
C VAL A 71 -18.05 -2.36 -16.58
N LYS A 72 -17.28 -3.46 -16.53
CA LYS A 72 -15.82 -3.42 -16.33
C LYS A 72 -15.13 -2.61 -17.41
N GLU A 73 -15.54 -2.81 -18.66
CA GLU A 73 -14.96 -2.20 -19.86
C GLU A 73 -15.10 -0.68 -19.85
N GLU A 74 -16.24 -0.16 -19.44
CA GLU A 74 -16.48 1.30 -19.35
C GLU A 74 -15.61 1.94 -18.28
N VAL A 75 -15.57 1.36 -17.08
CA VAL A 75 -14.77 1.88 -15.98
C VAL A 75 -13.28 1.81 -16.32
N TYR A 76 -12.82 0.70 -16.88
CA TYR A 76 -11.40 0.51 -17.22
C TYR A 76 -11.00 1.39 -18.40
N GLY A 77 -11.88 1.54 -19.40
CA GLY A 77 -11.67 2.45 -20.53
C GLY A 77 -11.59 3.91 -20.11
N ALA A 78 -12.44 4.35 -19.17
CA ALA A 78 -12.38 5.70 -18.61
C ALA A 78 -11.10 5.93 -17.79
N LEU A 79 -10.69 4.94 -16.98
CA LEU A 79 -9.45 5.01 -16.21
C LEU A 79 -8.20 5.01 -17.12
N ASP A 80 -8.20 4.19 -18.17
CA ASP A 80 -7.12 4.16 -19.16
C ASP A 80 -7.03 5.47 -19.94
N SER A 81 -8.19 6.01 -20.34
CA SER A 81 -8.28 7.33 -20.97
C SER A 81 -7.75 8.43 -20.04
N PHE A 82 -8.02 8.34 -18.73
CA PHE A 82 -7.50 9.28 -17.75
C PHE A 82 -5.97 9.20 -17.61
N VAL A 83 -5.39 8.00 -17.64
CA VAL A 83 -3.93 7.80 -17.54
C VAL A 83 -3.20 8.20 -18.83
N ALA A 84 -3.82 8.04 -20.00
CA ALA A 84 -3.19 8.32 -21.29
C ALA A 84 -2.68 9.77 -21.44
N TRP A 85 -3.23 10.72 -20.67
CA TRP A 85 -2.82 12.14 -20.68
C TRP A 85 -1.77 12.50 -19.62
N GLU A 86 -1.34 11.55 -18.79
CA GLU A 86 -0.35 11.78 -17.73
C GLU A 86 1.01 11.20 -18.13
N LEU A 87 2.08 11.98 -17.87
CA LEU A 87 3.46 11.57 -18.15
C LEU A 87 3.93 10.40 -17.26
N GLU A 88 3.36 10.32 -16.06
CA GLU A 88 3.63 9.26 -15.07
C GLU A 88 2.30 8.68 -14.58
N PHE A 89 2.30 7.41 -14.16
CA PHE A 89 1.10 6.79 -13.62
C PHE A 89 0.60 7.59 -12.40
N PRO A 90 -0.65 8.09 -12.38
CA PRO A 90 -1.12 9.05 -11.39
C PRO A 90 -1.48 8.39 -10.04
N LEU A 91 -0.54 7.65 -9.44
CA LEU A 91 -0.73 6.85 -8.23
C LEU A 91 -1.23 7.68 -7.04
N ILE A 92 -0.71 8.89 -6.88
CA ILE A 92 -1.13 9.80 -5.79
C ILE A 92 -2.58 10.25 -5.99
N VAL A 93 -2.97 10.53 -7.22
CA VAL A 93 -4.34 10.94 -7.58
C VAL A 93 -5.31 9.78 -7.32
N VAL A 94 -4.97 8.58 -7.80
CA VAL A 94 -5.77 7.35 -7.60
C VAL A 94 -5.88 7.02 -6.12
N LYS A 95 -4.77 7.05 -5.37
CA LYS A 95 -4.78 6.82 -3.91
C LYS A 95 -5.68 7.82 -3.18
N LYS A 96 -5.69 9.08 -3.62
CA LYS A 96 -6.57 10.10 -3.04
C LYS A 96 -8.04 9.87 -3.41
N ALA A 97 -8.31 9.49 -4.66
CA ALA A 97 -9.65 9.11 -5.12
C ALA A 97 -10.19 7.88 -4.36
N LEU A 98 -9.34 6.89 -4.06
CA LEU A 98 -9.73 5.73 -3.26
C LEU A 98 -10.13 6.12 -1.84
N LYS A 99 -9.41 7.06 -1.21
CA LYS A 99 -9.78 7.58 0.12
C LYS A 99 -11.11 8.33 0.12
N THR A 100 -11.40 9.10 -0.93
CA THR A 100 -12.69 9.79 -1.04
C THR A 100 -13.83 8.80 -1.28
N LEU A 101 -13.63 7.79 -2.14
CA LEU A 101 -14.60 6.72 -2.35
C LEU A 101 -14.84 5.88 -1.07
N GLU A 102 -13.80 5.67 -0.26
CA GLU A 102 -13.89 4.97 1.03
C GLU A 102 -14.73 5.77 2.04
N ALA A 103 -14.58 7.11 2.08
CA ALA A 103 -15.41 7.97 2.90
C ALA A 103 -16.89 7.94 2.48
N GLU A 104 -17.15 7.77 1.18
CA GLU A 104 -18.50 7.68 0.61
C GLU A 104 -19.07 6.25 0.62
N LYS A 105 -18.27 5.25 1.03
CA LYS A 105 -18.64 3.83 1.10
C LYS A 105 -19.01 3.21 -0.25
N GLU A 106 -18.42 3.72 -1.34
CA GLU A 106 -18.60 3.18 -2.70
C GLU A 106 -17.70 1.95 -2.94
N TRP A 107 -17.96 0.86 -2.20
CA TRP A 107 -17.10 -0.34 -2.16
C TRP A 107 -16.89 -0.97 -3.54
N LYS A 108 -17.95 -1.04 -4.36
CA LYS A 108 -17.88 -1.56 -5.74
C LYS A 108 -16.88 -0.80 -6.60
N ARG A 109 -16.89 0.53 -6.52
CA ARG A 109 -15.95 1.39 -7.27
C ARG A 109 -14.52 1.23 -6.76
N ILE A 110 -14.33 1.12 -5.45
CA ILE A 110 -13.02 0.86 -4.84
C ILE A 110 -12.44 -0.44 -5.39
N ILE A 111 -13.24 -1.52 -5.44
CA ILE A 111 -12.82 -2.81 -5.99
C ILE A 111 -12.39 -2.66 -7.45
N GLN A 112 -13.20 -1.99 -8.29
CA GLN A 112 -12.91 -1.78 -9.71
C GLN A 112 -11.60 -1.01 -9.92
N VAL A 113 -11.43 0.13 -9.22
CA VAL A 113 -10.25 0.99 -9.34
C VAL A 113 -8.99 0.29 -8.86
N ILE A 114 -9.04 -0.44 -7.73
CA ILE A 114 -7.87 -1.17 -7.25
C ILE A 114 -7.52 -2.33 -8.18
N LYS A 115 -8.49 -3.15 -8.61
CA LYS A 115 -8.24 -4.25 -9.56
C LYS A 115 -7.65 -3.71 -10.88
N TRP A 116 -8.15 -2.58 -11.39
CA TRP A 116 -7.58 -1.89 -12.55
C TRP A 116 -6.12 -1.46 -12.29
N MET A 117 -5.85 -0.75 -11.19
CA MET A 117 -4.49 -0.29 -10.87
C MET A 117 -3.50 -1.46 -10.75
N LEU A 118 -3.91 -2.56 -10.10
CA LEU A 118 -3.10 -3.78 -9.99
C LEU A 118 -2.86 -4.46 -11.34
N SER A 119 -3.85 -4.45 -12.24
CA SER A 119 -3.73 -5.01 -13.60
C SER A 119 -2.66 -4.29 -14.45
N LYS A 120 -2.44 -2.98 -14.20
CA LYS A 120 -1.36 -2.20 -14.83
C LYS A 120 0.00 -2.41 -14.18
N GLY A 121 0.10 -3.33 -13.21
CA GLY A 121 1.31 -3.58 -12.44
C GLY A 121 1.58 -2.55 -11.35
N GLN A 122 0.68 -1.58 -11.16
CA GLN A 122 0.89 -0.42 -10.28
C GLN A 122 0.29 -0.66 -8.89
N GLY A 123 0.83 0.05 -7.90
CA GLY A 123 0.24 0.08 -6.55
C GLY A 123 0.20 -1.27 -5.83
N LYS A 124 1.07 -2.24 -6.16
CA LYS A 124 1.20 -3.55 -5.48
C LYS A 124 1.81 -3.40 -4.08
N THR A 125 1.06 -2.81 -3.16
CA THR A 125 1.48 -2.59 -1.77
C THR A 125 0.54 -3.30 -0.81
N MET A 126 1.02 -3.61 0.41
CA MET A 126 0.16 -4.19 1.47
C MET A 126 -1.03 -3.28 1.80
N GLY A 127 -0.87 -1.96 1.70
CA GLY A 127 -1.98 -1.01 1.85
C GLY A 127 -3.07 -1.22 0.81
N SER A 128 -2.70 -1.37 -0.46
CA SER A 128 -3.66 -1.60 -1.55
C SER A 128 -4.40 -2.93 -1.40
N TYR A 129 -3.70 -4.00 -1.04
CA TYR A 129 -4.31 -5.31 -0.78
C TYR A 129 -5.25 -5.27 0.43
N ASN A 130 -4.85 -4.57 1.49
CA ASN A 130 -5.67 -4.39 2.68
C ASN A 130 -6.96 -3.61 2.37
N THR A 131 -6.88 -2.53 1.59
CA THR A 131 -8.06 -1.78 1.14
C THR A 131 -8.95 -2.64 0.24
N LEU A 132 -8.37 -3.39 -0.71
CA LEU A 132 -9.14 -4.29 -1.57
C LEU A 132 -9.88 -5.36 -0.75
N LEU A 133 -9.19 -6.02 0.18
CA LEU A 133 -9.79 -7.03 1.05
C LEU A 133 -10.96 -6.44 1.86
N THR A 134 -10.77 -5.24 2.42
CA THR A 134 -11.83 -4.53 3.15
C THR A 134 -13.03 -4.23 2.26
N ALA A 135 -12.79 -3.74 1.05
CA ALA A 135 -13.85 -3.40 0.13
C ALA A 135 -14.63 -4.63 -0.32
N LEU A 136 -13.97 -5.76 -0.60
CA LEU A 136 -14.63 -7.03 -0.93
C LEU A 136 -15.52 -7.52 0.21
N ILE A 137 -14.99 -7.52 1.45
CA ILE A 137 -15.73 -7.88 2.65
C ILE A 137 -16.97 -7.00 2.82
N LYS A 138 -16.82 -5.67 2.69
CA LYS A 138 -17.91 -4.70 2.89
C LYS A 138 -18.92 -4.67 1.75
N ASP A 139 -18.53 -5.05 0.53
CA ASP A 139 -19.44 -5.26 -0.60
C ASP A 139 -20.20 -6.60 -0.52
N GLY A 140 -19.86 -7.46 0.45
CA GLY A 140 -20.51 -8.75 0.69
C GLY A 140 -19.89 -9.92 -0.09
N ARG A 141 -18.94 -9.65 -0.99
CA ARG A 141 -18.26 -10.64 -1.86
C ARG A 141 -17.17 -11.39 -1.10
N LEU A 142 -17.57 -12.34 -0.27
CA LEU A 142 -16.64 -13.09 0.58
C LEU A 142 -15.80 -14.07 -0.22
N GLU A 143 -16.34 -14.67 -1.26
CA GLU A 143 -15.63 -15.66 -2.09
C GLU A 143 -14.42 -15.01 -2.77
N ASP A 144 -14.59 -13.82 -3.36
CA ASP A 144 -13.48 -13.01 -3.89
C ASP A 144 -12.47 -12.63 -2.79
N ALA A 145 -12.94 -12.36 -1.56
CA ALA A 145 -12.07 -12.00 -0.44
C ALA A 145 -11.22 -13.19 0.02
N GLU A 146 -11.81 -14.39 0.04
CA GLU A 146 -11.12 -15.66 0.33
C GLU A 146 -10.09 -15.98 -0.75
N GLU A 147 -10.42 -15.82 -2.03
CA GLU A 147 -9.46 -16.00 -3.13
C GLU A 147 -8.26 -15.06 -2.98
N LEU A 148 -8.53 -13.78 -2.71
CA LEU A 148 -7.49 -12.79 -2.44
C LEU A 148 -6.66 -13.18 -1.22
N TRP A 149 -7.30 -13.60 -0.13
CA TRP A 149 -6.62 -14.07 1.08
C TRP A 149 -5.69 -15.25 0.77
N SER A 150 -6.17 -16.30 0.11
CA SER A 150 -5.36 -17.47 -0.24
C SER A 150 -4.19 -17.09 -1.16
N HIS A 151 -4.39 -16.19 -2.11
CA HIS A 151 -3.31 -15.68 -2.95
C HIS A 151 -2.24 -14.95 -2.12
N LEU A 152 -2.65 -14.06 -1.22
CA LEU A 152 -1.73 -13.30 -0.37
C LEU A 152 -1.02 -14.18 0.64
N PHE A 153 -1.74 -15.12 1.26
CA PHE A 153 -1.19 -16.07 2.22
C PHE A 153 -0.12 -16.93 1.58
N ARG A 154 -0.38 -17.54 0.42
CA ARG A 154 0.60 -18.35 -0.31
C ARG A 154 1.83 -17.55 -0.75
N LYS A 155 1.63 -16.28 -1.12
CA LYS A 155 2.70 -15.43 -1.65
C LYS A 155 3.58 -14.83 -0.57
N TYR A 156 3.02 -14.52 0.59
CA TYR A 156 3.70 -13.75 1.63
C TYR A 156 3.89 -14.51 2.95
N LEU A 157 3.24 -15.66 3.17
CA LEU A 157 3.35 -16.53 4.35
C LEU A 157 3.61 -15.72 5.65
N ASP A 158 4.81 -15.85 6.21
CA ASP A 158 5.26 -15.24 7.47
C ASP A 158 5.32 -13.70 7.44
N SER A 159 5.42 -13.12 6.25
CA SER A 159 5.52 -11.66 6.05
C SER A 159 4.15 -10.99 5.96
N LEU A 160 3.04 -11.73 6.04
CA LEU A 160 1.71 -11.15 5.93
C LEU A 160 1.36 -10.36 7.21
N PRO A 161 1.00 -9.06 7.09
CA PRO A 161 0.69 -8.26 8.28
C PRO A 161 -0.50 -8.81 9.07
N ARG A 162 -0.41 -8.74 10.41
CA ARG A 162 -1.44 -9.18 11.36
C ARG A 162 -2.86 -8.67 11.08
N VAL A 163 -2.95 -7.47 10.50
CA VAL A 163 -4.24 -6.84 10.17
C VAL A 163 -5.06 -7.65 9.17
N PHE A 164 -4.43 -8.47 8.32
CA PHE A 164 -5.16 -9.32 7.37
C PHE A 164 -5.84 -10.50 8.08
N TYR A 165 -5.11 -11.20 8.95
CA TYR A 165 -5.68 -12.27 9.79
C TYR A 165 -6.85 -11.76 10.64
N MET A 166 -6.67 -10.60 11.29
CA MET A 166 -7.73 -9.97 12.08
C MET A 166 -8.99 -9.74 11.25
N LYS A 167 -8.86 -9.29 9.99
CA LYS A 167 -10.01 -9.06 9.10
C LYS A 167 -10.73 -10.35 8.73
N MET A 168 -9.99 -11.38 8.32
CA MET A 168 -10.60 -12.67 7.96
C MET A 168 -11.33 -13.29 9.15
N ILE A 169 -10.69 -13.33 10.32
CA ILE A 169 -11.29 -13.84 11.56
C ILE A 169 -12.53 -13.03 11.92
N SER A 170 -12.48 -11.70 11.84
CA SER A 170 -13.64 -10.84 12.17
C SER A 170 -14.83 -11.14 11.27
N VAL A 171 -14.61 -11.34 9.96
CA VAL A 171 -15.70 -11.61 9.01
C VAL A 171 -16.28 -13.00 9.19
N TYR A 172 -15.44 -14.01 9.44
CA TYR A 172 -15.93 -15.35 9.74
C TYR A 172 -16.70 -15.39 11.06
N TYR A 173 -16.26 -14.62 12.06
CA TYR A 173 -16.99 -14.45 13.31
C TYR A 173 -18.37 -13.80 13.10
N GLU A 174 -18.44 -12.72 12.31
CA GLU A 174 -19.69 -12.03 11.98
C GLU A 174 -20.68 -12.88 11.17
N ARG A 175 -20.20 -13.90 10.44
CA ARG A 175 -21.00 -14.78 9.59
C ARG A 175 -21.20 -16.18 10.17
N ASP A 176 -20.84 -16.39 11.44
CA ASP A 176 -20.89 -17.68 12.14
C ASP A 176 -20.17 -18.83 11.41
N MET A 177 -19.14 -18.51 10.61
CA MET A 177 -18.29 -19.48 9.90
C MET A 177 -17.13 -19.95 10.77
N HIS A 178 -17.45 -20.63 11.87
CA HIS A 178 -16.50 -20.95 12.94
C HIS A 178 -15.35 -21.86 12.50
N ASP A 179 -15.59 -22.80 11.57
CA ASP A 179 -14.55 -23.72 11.09
C ASP A 179 -13.39 -22.97 10.41
N LYS A 180 -13.72 -22.10 9.44
CA LYS A 180 -12.72 -21.25 8.77
C LYS A 180 -12.06 -20.28 9.74
N MET A 181 -12.80 -19.78 10.73
CA MET A 181 -12.24 -18.94 11.78
C MET A 181 -11.15 -19.68 12.58
N PHE A 182 -11.38 -20.95 12.90
CA PHE A 182 -10.41 -21.80 13.61
C PHE A 182 -9.19 -22.13 12.76
N GLU A 183 -9.37 -22.37 11.46
CA GLU A 183 -8.25 -22.57 10.51
C GLU A 183 -7.32 -21.36 10.52
N ILE A 184 -7.85 -20.14 10.31
CA ILE A 184 -7.01 -18.93 10.29
C ILE A 184 -6.36 -18.69 11.66
N PHE A 185 -7.04 -19.01 12.76
CA PHE A 185 -6.45 -18.89 14.09
C PHE A 185 -5.31 -19.90 14.30
N ALA A 186 -5.46 -21.15 13.86
CA ALA A 186 -4.41 -22.15 13.91
C ALA A 186 -3.19 -21.71 13.07
N ASP A 187 -3.40 -21.24 11.84
CA ASP A 187 -2.35 -20.70 10.98
C ASP A 187 -1.58 -19.56 11.68
N MET A 188 -2.28 -18.65 12.37
CA MET A 188 -1.61 -17.59 13.15
C MET A 188 -0.71 -18.16 14.25
N GLU A 189 -1.17 -19.19 14.97
CA GLU A 189 -0.39 -19.80 16.04
C GLU A 189 0.81 -20.58 15.51
N GLU A 190 0.65 -21.31 14.41
CA GLU A 190 1.72 -22.07 13.75
C GLU A 190 2.82 -21.14 13.21
N LEU A 191 2.45 -19.99 12.67
CA LEU A 191 3.38 -18.97 12.20
C LEU A 191 3.99 -18.13 13.33
N GLY A 192 3.67 -18.41 14.59
CA GLY A 192 4.14 -17.66 15.76
C GLY A 192 3.60 -16.22 15.83
N ILE A 193 2.56 -15.89 15.05
CA ILE A 193 1.94 -14.57 15.03
C ILE A 193 1.00 -14.47 16.21
N ARG A 194 1.43 -13.78 17.27
CA ARG A 194 0.59 -13.56 18.46
C ARG A 194 -0.79 -13.00 18.07
N PRO A 195 -1.93 -13.60 18.44
CA PRO A 195 -3.25 -13.02 18.21
C PRO A 195 -3.46 -11.74 19.02
N ASP A 196 -4.30 -10.84 18.50
CA ASP A 196 -4.71 -9.64 19.22
C ASP A 196 -5.80 -9.95 20.26
N GLY A 197 -5.98 -9.08 21.26
CA GLY A 197 -6.99 -9.27 22.31
C GLY A 197 -8.40 -9.41 21.75
N SER A 198 -8.71 -8.70 20.67
CA SER A 198 -9.99 -8.80 19.96
C SER A 198 -10.22 -10.19 19.38
N ILE A 199 -9.18 -10.80 18.80
CA ILE A 199 -9.22 -12.17 18.23
C ILE A 199 -9.44 -13.19 19.35
N ILE A 200 -8.69 -13.07 20.45
CA ILE A 200 -8.84 -13.95 21.62
C ILE A 200 -10.25 -13.88 22.19
N LYS A 201 -10.83 -12.68 22.27
CA LYS A 201 -12.21 -12.50 22.72
C LYS A 201 -13.19 -13.22 21.78
N MET A 202 -13.12 -12.96 20.47
CA MET A 202 -14.00 -13.60 19.49
C MET A 202 -13.88 -15.14 19.54
N MET A 203 -12.66 -15.68 19.61
CA MET A 203 -12.43 -17.13 19.75
C MET A 203 -13.03 -17.68 21.04
N GLY A 204 -12.87 -16.95 22.15
CA GLY A 204 -13.45 -17.32 23.43
C GLY A 204 -14.98 -17.35 23.39
N ASP A 205 -15.60 -16.34 22.77
CA ASP A 205 -17.06 -16.25 22.61
C ASP A 205 -17.58 -17.45 21.77
N VAL A 206 -16.89 -17.81 20.68
CA VAL A 206 -17.25 -18.98 19.85
C VAL A 206 -17.08 -20.30 20.62
N PHE A 207 -15.96 -20.50 21.33
CA PHE A 207 -15.77 -21.74 22.10
C PHE A 207 -16.83 -21.93 23.17
N GLN A 208 -17.28 -20.85 23.82
CA GLN A 208 -18.38 -20.93 24.76
C GLN A 208 -19.71 -21.28 24.07
N LYS A 209 -20.01 -20.64 22.93
CA LYS A 209 -21.22 -20.94 22.14
C LYS A 209 -21.29 -22.40 21.69
N LEU A 210 -20.15 -22.98 21.29
CA LEU A 210 -20.02 -24.38 20.85
C LEU A 210 -19.82 -25.37 22.02
N ASN A 211 -19.89 -24.91 23.27
CA ASN A 211 -19.66 -25.71 24.48
C ASN A 211 -18.28 -26.43 24.52
N MET A 212 -17.26 -25.83 23.92
CA MET A 212 -15.89 -26.34 23.86
C MET A 212 -15.04 -25.78 25.01
N LEU A 213 -15.45 -26.07 26.24
CA LEU A 213 -14.86 -25.49 27.45
C LEU A 213 -13.36 -25.80 27.61
N ASP A 214 -12.92 -27.01 27.25
CA ASP A 214 -11.50 -27.40 27.29
C ASP A 214 -10.61 -26.47 26.44
N LYS A 215 -11.08 -26.12 25.24
CA LYS A 215 -10.35 -25.21 24.35
C LYS A 215 -10.38 -23.78 24.88
N TYR A 216 -11.50 -23.36 25.45
CA TYR A 216 -11.64 -22.06 26.09
C TYR A 216 -10.67 -21.85 27.27
N GLU A 217 -10.54 -22.84 28.15
CA GLU A 217 -9.59 -22.79 29.27
C GLU A 217 -8.13 -22.75 28.79
N LYS A 218 -7.79 -23.59 27.81
CA LYS A 218 -6.47 -23.56 27.15
C LYS A 218 -6.17 -22.18 26.55
N LEU A 219 -7.14 -21.59 25.86
CA LEU A 219 -7.02 -20.25 25.26
C LEU A 219 -6.74 -19.18 26.33
N LYS A 220 -7.51 -19.17 27.42
CA LYS A 220 -7.33 -18.24 28.54
C LYS A 220 -5.98 -18.39 29.23
N LYS A 221 -5.52 -19.62 29.43
CA LYS A 221 -4.22 -19.91 30.04
C LYS A 221 -3.08 -19.43 29.15
N LYS A 222 -3.18 -19.64 27.83
CA LYS A 222 -2.16 -19.24 26.85
C LYS A 222 -2.11 -17.73 26.64
N TYR A 223 -3.26 -17.06 26.63
CA TYR A 223 -3.40 -15.63 26.41
C TYR A 223 -4.14 -14.94 27.56
N PRO A 224 -3.48 -14.80 28.74
CA PRO A 224 -4.08 -14.09 29.85
C PRO A 224 -4.30 -12.62 29.51
N PRO A 225 -5.38 -11.99 30.00
CA PRO A 225 -5.64 -10.59 29.78
C PRO A 225 -4.50 -9.73 30.37
N PRO A 226 -4.13 -8.61 29.71
CA PRO A 226 -3.07 -7.74 30.22
C PRO A 226 -3.49 -7.16 31.56
N GLN A 227 -2.72 -7.45 32.61
CA GLN A 227 -2.88 -6.83 33.92
C GLN A 227 -2.27 -5.43 33.92
N TRP A 228 -2.90 -4.51 34.65
CA TRP A 228 -2.49 -3.12 34.73
C TRP A 228 -2.35 -2.69 36.19
N GLU A 229 -1.23 -2.08 36.51
CA GLU A 229 -0.95 -1.49 37.81
C GLU A 229 -0.85 0.03 37.69
N TYR A 230 -1.19 0.73 38.76
CA TYR A 230 -0.93 2.16 38.88
C TYR A 230 0.31 2.37 39.74
N ARG A 231 1.33 3.03 39.19
CA ARG A 231 2.52 3.44 39.95
C ARG A 231 2.63 4.96 39.95
N TYR A 232 3.09 5.51 41.07
CA TYR A 232 3.41 6.92 41.19
C TYR A 232 4.88 7.11 40.86
N ILE A 233 5.18 7.82 39.78
CA ILE A 233 6.55 8.18 39.39
C ILE A 233 6.62 9.70 39.37
N LYS A 234 7.51 10.29 40.18
CA LYS A 234 7.68 11.75 40.31
C LYS A 234 6.35 12.47 40.61
N GLY A 235 5.52 11.91 41.50
CA GLY A 235 4.22 12.46 41.88
C GLY A 235 3.09 12.31 40.85
N LYS A 236 3.36 11.75 39.66
CA LYS A 236 2.33 11.49 38.62
C LYS A 236 1.88 10.03 38.66
N ARG A 237 0.56 9.79 38.64
CA ARG A 237 -0.02 8.43 38.54
C ARG A 237 0.09 7.93 37.10
N ILE A 238 0.89 6.89 36.89
CA ILE A 238 1.09 6.27 35.58
C ILE A 238 0.48 4.87 35.61
N LYS A 239 -0.30 4.53 34.58
CA LYS A 239 -0.83 3.18 34.36
C LYS A 239 0.24 2.37 33.62
N ILE A 240 0.80 1.37 34.27
CA ILE A 240 1.86 0.52 33.72
C ILE A 240 1.28 -0.89 33.52
N LYS A 241 1.60 -1.49 32.38
CA LYS A 241 1.23 -2.89 32.10
C LYS A 241 2.14 -3.81 32.89
N VAL A 242 1.57 -4.74 33.64
CA VAL A 242 2.34 -5.76 34.38
C VAL A 242 2.79 -6.81 33.37
N ASN A 243 4.11 -7.01 33.24
CA ASN A 243 4.67 -8.03 32.36
C ASN A 243 4.73 -9.36 33.10
N ASN A 244 3.68 -10.17 33.04
CA ASN A 244 3.70 -11.54 33.60
C ASN A 244 4.51 -12.54 32.74
N SER A 245 5.16 -12.08 31.66
CA SER A 245 5.93 -12.94 30.75
C SER A 245 7.22 -13.52 31.35
N GLU A 246 7.73 -12.95 32.44
CA GLU A 246 8.92 -13.49 33.13
C GLU A 246 8.58 -14.74 33.97
N ASN A 247 7.37 -14.82 34.54
CA ASN A 247 6.96 -15.96 35.37
C ASN A 247 6.68 -17.24 34.56
N ILE A 248 6.20 -17.13 33.32
CA ILE A 248 5.83 -18.30 32.49
C ILE A 248 7.09 -19.04 31.99
N LEU A 249 8.19 -18.32 31.74
CA LEU A 249 9.47 -18.94 31.38
C LEU A 249 10.17 -19.57 32.59
N GLN A 250 10.02 -18.98 33.79
CA GLN A 250 10.53 -19.58 35.02
C GLN A 250 9.74 -20.84 35.42
N GLU A 251 8.41 -20.85 35.33
CA GLU A 251 7.62 -22.08 35.61
C GLU A 251 7.88 -23.21 34.61
N ALA A 252 8.19 -22.89 33.35
CA ALA A 252 8.57 -23.88 32.34
C ALA A 252 9.99 -24.43 32.58
N SER A 253 10.92 -23.61 33.08
CA SER A 253 12.28 -24.04 33.45
C SER A 253 12.30 -24.90 34.71
N VAL A 254 11.46 -24.62 35.71
CA VAL A 254 11.42 -25.39 36.97
C VAL A 254 10.84 -26.79 36.73
N LYS A 255 9.80 -26.92 35.89
CA LYS A 255 9.22 -28.23 35.54
C LYS A 255 10.13 -29.13 34.69
N ALA A 256 11.13 -28.57 34.00
CA ALA A 256 12.12 -29.35 33.27
C ALA A 256 13.20 -29.95 34.18
N CYS A 257 13.46 -29.32 35.34
CA CYS A 257 14.43 -29.82 36.32
C CYS A 257 13.84 -30.88 37.25
N ASP A 258 12.56 -30.79 37.62
CA ASP A 258 11.91 -31.74 38.53
C ASP A 258 11.62 -33.12 37.89
N GLY A 259 11.83 -33.27 36.57
CA GLY A 259 11.60 -34.51 35.82
C GLY A 259 12.80 -35.46 35.71
N VAL A 260 13.97 -35.11 36.25
CA VAL A 260 15.22 -35.88 36.05
C VAL A 260 15.63 -36.71 37.27
N GLU A 261 15.00 -36.55 38.44
CA GLU A 261 15.44 -37.22 39.68
C GLU A 261 14.71 -38.54 40.04
N ASN A 262 13.81 -39.06 39.20
CA ASN A 262 13.06 -40.30 39.52
C ASN A 262 13.30 -41.46 38.54
N LEU A 263 14.56 -41.71 38.19
CA LEU A 263 15.01 -42.92 37.47
C LEU A 263 16.36 -43.42 38.01
N SER A 264 16.44 -43.65 39.32
CA SER A 264 17.50 -44.46 39.92
C SER A 264 17.06 -45.03 41.26
N HIS A 265 16.29 -46.11 41.24
CA HIS A 265 16.25 -47.13 42.28
C HIS A 265 15.74 -48.45 41.70
#